data_AF-A0A962V0F8-F1
#
_entry.id   AF-A0A962V0F8-F1
#
_cell.length_a   1.000
_cell.length_b   1.000
_cell.length_c   1.000
_cell.angle_alpha   90.00
_cell.angle_beta   90.00
_cell.angle_gamma   90.00
#
_symmetry.space_group_name_H-M   'P 1'
#
loop_
_entity.id
_entity.type
_entity.pdbx_description
1 polymer ?
#
loop_
_entity_poly.entity_id
_entity_poly.type
_entity_poly.pdbx_seq_one_letter_code
_entity_poly.pdbx_strand_id
1 'polypeptide(L)'
;MKDLKQSTKQRFSALNFDYPEAALEAQIVATETDSDIEVAHSLVKVGQAARNLKGHGLDEGISTRLLVYAARLVKRGIAPRAACRMALVDPITDDADIRSTLHHAIDAVFA
;
A
#
# COMPACT_ATOMS: atom_id res chain seq x y z
N MET A 1 -20.11 -4.30 -9.36
CA MET A 1 -20.07 -5.76 -9.04
C MET A 1 -21.28 -6.07 -8.16
N LYS A 2 -21.96 -7.22 -8.31
CA LYS A 2 -23.10 -7.58 -7.45
C LYS A 2 -22.61 -8.38 -6.24
N ASP A 3 -23.07 -8.02 -5.05
CA ASP A 3 -22.77 -8.76 -3.83
C ASP A 3 -23.24 -10.22 -3.89
N LEU A 4 -22.53 -11.08 -3.16
CA LEU A 4 -22.96 -12.46 -2.95
C LEU A 4 -24.29 -12.50 -2.20
N LYS A 5 -25.24 -13.31 -2.70
CA LYS A 5 -26.51 -13.58 -2.02
C LYS A 5 -26.27 -14.20 -0.64
N GLN A 6 -27.15 -13.90 0.32
CA GLN A 6 -27.07 -14.46 1.68
C GLN A 6 -27.10 -16.00 1.70
N SER A 7 -27.91 -16.62 0.85
CA SER A 7 -27.95 -18.09 0.71
C SER A 7 -26.64 -18.71 0.24
N THR A 8 -25.78 -17.95 -0.44
CA THR A 8 -24.43 -18.37 -0.80
C THR A 8 -23.47 -18.13 0.36
N LYS A 9 -23.49 -16.95 0.98
CA LYS A 9 -22.59 -16.61 2.11
C LYS A 9 -22.71 -17.61 3.27
N GLN A 10 -23.92 -18.07 3.58
CA GLN A 10 -24.20 -19.00 4.69
C GLN A 10 -23.79 -20.46 4.42
N ARG A 11 -23.15 -20.76 3.27
CA ARG A 11 -22.63 -22.09 2.92
C ARG A 11 -21.11 -22.21 3.07
N PHE A 12 -20.46 -21.17 3.57
CA PHE A 12 -19.01 -21.11 3.75
C PHE A 12 -18.68 -20.72 5.19
N SER A 13 -17.61 -21.32 5.73
CA SER A 13 -16.89 -20.75 6.86
C SER A 13 -16.04 -19.57 6.37
N ALA A 14 -15.81 -18.57 7.22
CA ALA A 14 -15.10 -17.35 6.83
C ALA A 14 -13.90 -17.08 7.75
N LEU A 15 -12.83 -16.58 7.12
CA LEU A 15 -11.72 -15.91 7.78
C LEU A 15 -11.62 -14.50 7.19
N ASN A 16 -11.55 -13.51 8.06
CA ASN A 16 -11.37 -12.12 7.64
C ASN A 16 -9.89 -11.81 7.64
N PHE A 17 -9.40 -11.35 6.49
CA PHE A 17 -8.03 -10.87 6.33
C PHE A 17 -8.07 -9.35 6.24
N ASP A 18 -7.06 -8.73 6.81
CA ASP A 18 -6.75 -7.31 6.64
C ASP A 18 -5.24 -7.18 6.39
N TYR A 19 -4.78 -5.95 6.15
CA TYR A 19 -3.36 -5.68 6.06
C TYR A 19 -2.64 -6.09 7.36
N PRO A 20 -1.45 -6.71 7.26
CA PRO A 20 -0.71 -7.11 8.45
C PRO A 20 -0.31 -5.92 9.31
N GLU A 21 0.04 -6.18 10.58
CA GLU A 21 0.69 -5.17 11.41
C GLU A 21 2.01 -4.69 10.79
N ALA A 22 2.40 -3.46 11.11
CA ALA A 22 3.49 -2.76 10.44
C ALA A 22 4.80 -3.57 10.36
N ALA A 23 5.17 -4.21 11.47
CA ALA A 23 6.39 -5.01 11.56
C ALA A 23 6.33 -6.25 10.67
N LEU A 24 5.19 -6.96 10.68
CA LEU A 24 4.99 -8.14 9.84
C LEU A 24 4.89 -7.76 8.37
N GLU A 25 4.20 -6.68 8.02
CA GLU A 25 4.11 -6.23 6.63
C GLU A 25 5.47 -5.81 6.06
N ALA A 26 6.30 -5.13 6.86
CA ALA A 26 7.66 -4.77 6.46
C ALA A 26 8.53 -6.02 6.23
N GLN A 27 8.44 -7.02 7.10
CA GLN A 27 9.12 -8.31 6.91
C GLN A 27 8.66 -9.02 5.63
N ILE A 28 7.35 -9.03 5.35
CA ILE A 28 6.81 -9.60 4.10
C ILE A 28 7.41 -8.87 2.90
N VAL A 29 7.36 -7.54 2.88
CA VAL A 29 7.89 -6.74 1.76
C VAL A 29 9.39 -6.96 1.57
N ALA A 30 10.16 -6.94 2.65
CA ALA A 30 11.60 -7.19 2.60
C ALA A 30 11.92 -8.59 2.08
N THR A 31 11.19 -9.62 2.54
CA THR A 31 11.39 -11.01 2.11
C THR A 31 11.00 -11.22 0.64
N GLU A 32 9.84 -10.71 0.21
CA GLU A 32 9.31 -10.89 -1.15
C GLU A 32 10.11 -10.15 -2.24
N THR A 33 10.95 -9.21 -1.81
CA THR A 33 11.74 -8.37 -2.73
C THR A 33 13.23 -8.48 -2.50
N ASP A 34 13.66 -9.09 -1.40
CA ASP A 34 15.04 -9.11 -0.92
C ASP A 34 15.59 -7.66 -0.90
N SER A 35 14.79 -6.75 -0.33
CA SER A 35 15.12 -5.34 -0.12
C SER A 35 15.57 -5.09 1.32
N ASP A 36 16.25 -3.96 1.54
CA ASP A 36 16.54 -3.48 2.89
C ASP A 36 15.25 -3.36 3.72
N ILE A 37 15.29 -3.84 4.97
CA ILE A 37 14.17 -3.80 5.92
C ILE A 37 13.80 -2.35 6.28
N GLU A 38 14.75 -1.42 6.30
CA GLU A 38 14.49 0.00 6.58
C GLU A 38 13.69 0.66 5.44
N VAL A 39 13.99 0.27 4.20
CA VAL A 39 13.20 0.69 3.03
C VAL A 39 11.79 0.12 3.13
N ALA A 40 11.64 -1.16 3.50
CA ALA A 40 10.34 -1.79 3.67
C ALA A 40 9.51 -1.11 4.78
N HIS A 41 10.11 -0.78 5.93
CA HIS A 41 9.44 -0.02 6.99
C HIS A 41 8.96 1.35 6.51
N SER A 42 9.80 2.05 5.74
CA SER A 42 9.44 3.35 5.15
C SER A 42 8.26 3.22 4.19
N LEU A 43 8.25 2.20 3.34
CA LEU A 43 7.14 1.93 2.42
C LEU A 43 5.84 1.59 3.17
N VAL A 44 5.90 0.77 4.22
CA VAL A 44 4.74 0.47 5.07
C VAL A 44 4.17 1.72 5.73
N LYS A 45 5.03 2.64 6.18
CA LYS A 45 4.60 3.92 6.76
C LYS A 45 3.82 4.77 5.75
N VAL A 46 4.26 4.81 4.48
CA VAL A 46 3.48 5.43 3.38
C VAL A 46 2.16 4.70 3.17
N GLY A 47 2.18 3.37 3.17
CA GLY A 47 0.98 2.53 3.06
C GLY A 47 -0.07 2.84 4.13
N GLN A 48 0.35 2.97 5.38
CA GLN A 48 -0.52 3.34 6.50
C GLN A 48 -1.11 4.74 6.35
N ALA A 49 -0.32 5.73 5.93
CA ALA A 49 -0.81 7.08 5.68
C ALA A 49 -1.94 7.09 4.64
N ALA A 50 -1.80 6.32 3.55
CA ALA A 50 -2.85 6.21 2.54
C ALA A 50 -4.08 5.44 3.04
N ARG A 51 -3.90 4.37 3.84
CA ARG A 51 -5.02 3.61 4.41
C ARG A 51 -5.87 4.45 5.35
N ASN A 52 -5.28 5.42 6.05
CA ASN A 52 -6.01 6.38 6.88
C ASN A 52 -6.87 7.35 6.05
N LEU A 53 -6.64 7.47 4.73
CA LEU A 53 -7.48 8.25 3.83
C LEU A 53 -8.62 7.43 3.19
N LYS A 54 -8.73 6.13 3.50
CA LYS A 54 -9.85 5.29 3.04
C LYS A 54 -11.17 5.87 3.56
N GLY A 55 -12.10 6.16 2.66
CA GLY A 55 -13.37 6.85 2.98
C GLY A 55 -13.27 8.38 3.06
N HIS A 56 -12.07 8.94 2.87
CA HIS A 56 -11.79 10.39 2.85
C HIS A 56 -11.11 10.81 1.53
N GLY A 57 -11.62 10.29 0.41
CA GLY A 57 -11.11 10.55 -0.94
C GLY A 57 -10.38 9.37 -1.60
N LEU A 58 -10.15 8.29 -0.85
CA LEU A 58 -9.77 6.99 -1.42
C LEU A 58 -10.87 5.95 -1.19
N ASP A 59 -11.21 5.20 -2.23
CA ASP A 59 -12.10 4.04 -2.12
C ASP A 59 -11.41 2.87 -1.38
N GLU A 60 -10.10 2.71 -1.61
CA GLU A 60 -9.25 1.68 -1.02
C GLU A 60 -7.86 2.26 -0.71
N GLY A 61 -7.26 1.86 0.42
CA GLY A 61 -5.88 2.21 0.74
C GLY A 61 -4.84 1.41 -0.08
N ILE A 62 -3.57 1.76 0.09
CA ILE A 62 -2.46 1.06 -0.56
C ILE A 62 -2.40 -0.41 -0.09
N SER A 63 -2.43 -1.33 -1.05
CA SER A 63 -2.28 -2.76 -0.76
C SER A 63 -0.81 -3.18 -0.54
N THR A 64 -0.59 -4.25 0.21
CA THR A 64 0.75 -4.87 0.38
C THR A 64 1.40 -5.21 -0.96
N ARG A 65 0.60 -5.54 -1.99
CA ARG A 65 1.11 -5.79 -3.35
C ARG A 65 1.78 -4.55 -3.95
N LEU A 66 1.21 -3.37 -3.76
CA LEU A 66 1.80 -2.13 -4.25
C LEU A 66 3.08 -1.79 -3.49
N LEU A 67 3.16 -2.09 -2.18
CA LEU A 67 4.40 -1.96 -1.40
C LEU A 67 5.51 -2.85 -1.96
N VAL A 68 5.19 -4.10 -2.33
CA VAL A 68 6.12 -5.03 -3.00
C VAL A 68 6.58 -4.46 -4.35
N TYR A 69 5.70 -3.82 -5.13
CA TYR A 69 6.10 -3.18 -6.39
C TYR A 69 7.04 -1.99 -6.14
N ALA A 70 6.73 -1.12 -5.19
CA ALA A 70 7.60 -0.01 -4.82
C ALA A 70 8.98 -0.51 -4.37
N ALA A 71 9.05 -1.51 -3.50
CA ALA A 71 10.31 -2.11 -3.04
C ALA A 71 11.14 -2.71 -4.18
N ARG A 72 10.50 -3.42 -5.13
CA ARG A 72 11.19 -3.95 -6.33
C ARG A 72 11.78 -2.85 -7.20
N LEU A 73 11.10 -1.72 -7.34
CA LEU A 73 11.59 -0.58 -8.10
C LEU A 73 12.79 0.07 -7.40
N VAL A 74 12.71 0.27 -6.08
CA VAL A 74 13.82 0.81 -5.29
C VAL A 74 15.04 -0.09 -5.37
N LYS A 75 14.85 -1.42 -5.23
CA LYS A 75 15.94 -2.39 -5.37
C LYS A 75 16.61 -2.33 -6.75
N ARG A 76 15.86 -1.99 -7.80
CA ARG A 76 16.40 -1.81 -9.17
C ARG A 76 17.05 -0.44 -9.40
N GLY A 77 17.24 0.36 -8.34
CA GLY A 77 17.93 1.64 -8.39
C GLY A 77 17.03 2.84 -8.71
N ILE A 78 15.70 2.68 -8.72
CA ILE A 78 14.80 3.82 -8.86
C ILE A 78 14.74 4.56 -7.53
N ALA A 79 14.86 5.88 -7.56
CA ALA A 79 14.79 6.70 -6.36
C ALA A 79 13.51 6.42 -5.56
N PRO A 80 13.57 6.27 -4.21
CA PRO A 80 12.42 5.91 -3.39
C PRO A 80 11.17 6.74 -3.63
N ARG A 81 11.31 8.06 -3.75
CA ARG A 81 10.18 8.97 -4.04
C ARG A 81 9.54 8.66 -5.39
N ALA A 82 10.33 8.45 -6.43
CA ALA A 82 9.83 8.12 -7.77
C ALA A 82 9.16 6.75 -7.80
N ALA A 83 9.75 5.74 -7.15
CA ALA A 83 9.18 4.42 -7.02
C ALA A 83 7.82 4.45 -6.30
N CYS A 84 7.72 5.23 -5.22
CA CYS A 84 6.47 5.39 -4.48
C CYS A 84 5.39 6.07 -5.31
N ARG A 85 5.70 7.17 -6.00
CA ARG A 85 4.70 7.87 -6.85
C ARG A 85 4.13 6.94 -7.91
N MET A 86 5.00 6.23 -8.62
CA MET A 86 4.62 5.31 -9.70
C MET A 86 3.82 4.09 -9.21
N ALA A 87 4.20 3.49 -8.08
CA ALA A 87 3.59 2.23 -7.63
C ALA A 87 2.48 2.42 -6.59
N LEU A 88 2.51 3.49 -5.80
CA LEU A 88 1.66 3.66 -4.62
C LEU A 88 0.62 4.78 -4.79
N VAL A 89 0.81 5.71 -5.72
CA VAL A 89 -0.06 6.88 -5.87
C VAL A 89 -0.83 6.84 -7.18
N ASP A 90 -0.12 6.85 -8.31
CA ASP A 90 -0.75 6.89 -9.63
C ASP A 90 -1.76 5.76 -9.89
N PRO A 91 -1.59 4.52 -9.35
CA PRO A 91 -2.56 3.46 -9.57
C PRO A 91 -3.85 3.54 -8.74
N ILE A 92 -3.90 4.37 -7.69
CA ILE A 92 -5.00 4.33 -6.70
C ILE A 92 -5.85 5.60 -6.68
N THR A 93 -5.46 6.65 -7.41
CA THR A 93 -6.23 7.88 -7.47
C THR A 93 -5.95 8.68 -8.74
N ASP A 94 -7.02 9.23 -9.32
CA ASP A 94 -6.96 10.26 -10.36
C ASP A 94 -7.14 11.68 -9.78
N ASP A 95 -7.55 11.78 -8.51
CA ASP A 95 -7.81 13.04 -7.82
C ASP A 95 -6.49 13.78 -7.53
N ALA A 96 -6.41 15.05 -7.95
CA ALA A 96 -5.20 15.85 -7.83
C ALA A 96 -4.85 16.21 -6.38
N ASP A 97 -5.85 16.44 -5.52
CA ASP A 97 -5.67 16.82 -4.12
C ASP A 97 -5.25 15.61 -3.28
N ILE A 98 -5.84 14.44 -3.54
CA ILE A 98 -5.41 13.18 -2.91
C ILE A 98 -4.00 12.81 -3.35
N ARG A 99 -3.69 12.93 -4.65
CA ARG A 99 -2.33 12.70 -5.17
C ARG A 99 -1.32 13.60 -4.49
N SER A 100 -1.62 14.90 -4.35
CA SER A 100 -0.78 15.87 -3.64
C SER A 100 -0.55 15.48 -2.18
N THR A 101 -1.61 15.08 -1.48
CA THR A 101 -1.54 14.63 -0.08
C THR A 101 -0.62 13.40 0.07
N LEU A 102 -0.76 12.42 -0.81
CA LEU A 102 0.09 11.23 -0.81
C LEU A 102 1.55 11.56 -1.18
N HIS A 103 1.78 12.50 -2.10
CA HIS A 103 3.12 13.00 -2.41
C HIS A 103 3.79 13.63 -1.18
N HIS A 104 3.08 14.47 -0.43
CA HIS A 104 3.62 15.03 0.81
C HIS A 104 3.94 13.96 1.86
N ALA A 105 3.09 12.93 1.99
CA ALA A 105 3.37 11.80 2.88
C ALA A 105 4.64 11.04 2.47
N ILE A 106 4.84 10.80 1.17
CA ILE A 106 6.06 10.18 0.64
C ILE A 106 7.29 11.05 0.94
N ASP A 107 7.21 12.34 0.66
CA ASP A 107 8.33 13.26 0.83
C ASP A 107 8.72 13.41 2.31
N ALA A 108 7.75 13.36 3.24
CA ALA A 108 7.99 13.38 4.68
C ALA A 108 8.64 12.09 5.21
N VAL A 109 8.39 10.94 4.57
CA VAL A 109 8.98 9.66 4.97
C VAL A 109 10.38 9.48 4.39
N PHE A 110 10.61 9.90 3.14
CA PHE A 110 11.88 9.75 2.43
C PHE A 110 12.64 11.07 2.34
N ALA A 111 12.72 11.81 3.45
CA ALA A 111 13.38 13.11 3.55
C ALA A 111 14.89 13.04 3.28
#